data_AF-A0A1V0DKE0-F1
#
_entry.id   AF-A0A1V0DKE0-F1
#
_cell.length_a   1.000
_cell.length_b   1.000
_cell.length_c   1.000
_cell.angle_alpha   90.00
_cell.angle_beta   90.00
_cell.angle_gamma   90.00
#
_symmetry.space_group_name_H-M   'P 1'
#
loop_
_entity.id
_entity.type
_entity.pdbx_description
1 polymer ?
#
loop_
_entity_poly.entity_id
_entity_poly.type
_entity_poly.pdbx_seq_one_letter_code
_entity_poly.pdbx_strand_id
1 'polypeptide(L)'
;ICRHMEEKYGMPWIEYNFFGPSQINDSIRRIAAHFDDTIKESAEKVIAKYQKLTDEIVAKYRPRLKGKKVMLYVGGLRPRHVIGAYEDLGMEVVGTGYEFAHGDDYQRTGHYAKEGTLIYDDVTAYELEKFIEGIRPDLVGSGIKEKYPVQKMGIP
;
A
#
# COMPACT_ATOMS: atom_id res chain seq x y z
N ILE A 1 -19.98 7.80 -4.56
CA ILE A 1 -20.06 8.95 -5.49
C ILE A 1 -19.62 8.61 -6.91
N CYS A 2 -18.50 7.93 -7.14
CA CYS A 2 -18.03 7.59 -8.50
C CYS A 2 -19.08 6.85 -9.34
N ARG A 3 -19.69 5.77 -8.80
CA ARG A 3 -20.79 5.05 -9.47
C ARG A 3 -21.99 5.94 -9.81
N HIS A 4 -22.36 6.85 -8.91
CA HIS A 4 -23.43 7.82 -9.18
C HIS A 4 -23.07 8.77 -10.33
N MET A 5 -21.81 9.23 -10.41
CA MET A 5 -21.37 10.10 -11.50
C MET A 5 -21.38 9.37 -12.85
N GLU A 6 -21.02 8.09 -12.86
CA GLU A 6 -21.11 7.23 -14.03
C GLU A 6 -22.57 7.02 -14.47
N GLU A 7 -23.45 6.63 -13.54
CA GLU A 7 -24.88 6.40 -13.82
C GLU A 7 -25.60 7.65 -14.31
N LYS A 8 -25.33 8.82 -13.69
CA LYS A 8 -26.08 10.05 -13.96
C LYS A 8 -25.51 10.88 -15.11
N TYR A 9 -24.19 10.87 -15.29
CA TYR A 9 -23.50 11.75 -16.23
C TYR A 9 -22.66 11.00 -17.26
N GLY A 10 -22.64 9.66 -17.22
CA GLY A 10 -21.81 8.85 -18.11
C GLY A 10 -20.31 9.05 -17.89
N MET A 11 -19.90 9.58 -16.73
CA MET A 11 -18.49 9.88 -16.46
C MET A 11 -17.77 8.64 -15.90
N PRO A 12 -16.83 8.03 -16.66
CA PRO A 12 -16.16 6.82 -16.22
C PRO A 12 -15.22 7.11 -15.04
N TRP A 13 -14.90 6.06 -14.29
CA TRP A 13 -13.94 6.11 -13.19
C TRP A 13 -13.04 4.87 -13.23
N ILE A 14 -11.82 5.03 -12.71
CA ILE A 14 -10.88 3.93 -12.54
C ILE A 14 -10.20 4.04 -11.18
N GLU A 15 -9.83 2.89 -10.61
CA GLU A 15 -8.97 2.83 -9.44
C GLU A 15 -7.50 2.94 -9.87
N TYR A 16 -6.70 3.65 -9.07
CA TYR A 16 -5.26 3.81 -9.27
C TYR A 16 -4.55 3.85 -7.90
N ASN A 17 -3.23 3.68 -7.90
CA ASN A 17 -2.42 3.65 -6.69
C ASN A 17 -1.11 4.42 -6.86
N PHE A 18 -0.92 5.47 -6.06
CA PHE A 18 0.28 6.31 -6.08
C PHE A 18 1.19 6.10 -4.85
N PHE A 19 1.27 4.88 -4.33
CA PHE A 19 2.24 4.50 -3.31
C PHE A 19 3.37 3.66 -3.90
N GLY A 20 4.57 4.27 -3.99
CA GLY A 20 5.78 3.62 -4.50
C GLY A 20 5.93 3.76 -6.02
N PRO A 21 7.17 3.84 -6.54
CA PRO A 21 7.44 4.05 -7.96
C PRO A 21 6.78 3.00 -8.86
N SER A 22 6.71 1.73 -8.45
CA SER A 22 6.11 0.67 -9.27
C SER A 22 4.62 0.93 -9.52
N GLN A 23 3.86 1.15 -8.44
CA GLN A 23 2.41 1.41 -8.53
C GLN A 23 2.11 2.75 -9.20
N ILE A 24 2.93 3.79 -8.95
CA ILE A 24 2.81 5.10 -9.61
C ILE A 24 2.95 4.95 -11.12
N ASN A 25 4.00 4.29 -11.60
CA ASN A 25 4.27 4.12 -13.02
C ASN A 25 3.14 3.33 -13.71
N ASP A 26 2.69 2.23 -13.10
CA ASP A 26 1.58 1.42 -13.61
C ASP A 26 0.27 2.22 -13.66
N SER A 27 0.00 3.01 -12.63
CA SER A 27 -1.18 3.87 -12.55
C SER A 27 -1.16 4.98 -13.60
N ILE A 28 -0.02 5.64 -13.80
CA ILE A 28 0.14 6.66 -14.84
C ILE A 28 -0.13 6.06 -16.23
N ARG A 29 0.42 4.88 -16.52
CA ARG A 29 0.20 4.18 -17.80
C ARG A 29 -1.26 3.78 -17.98
N ARG A 30 -1.90 3.23 -16.94
CA ARG A 30 -3.33 2.86 -16.97
C ARG A 30 -4.22 4.06 -17.20
N ILE A 31 -3.97 5.18 -16.52
CA ILE A 31 -4.71 6.42 -16.74
C ILE A 31 -4.52 6.90 -18.19
N ALA A 32 -3.27 6.97 -18.66
CA ALA A 32 -2.96 7.45 -20.01
C ALA A 32 -3.55 6.58 -21.13
N ALA A 33 -3.72 5.27 -20.90
CA ALA A 33 -4.32 4.35 -21.86
C ALA A 33 -5.78 4.68 -22.24
N HIS A 34 -6.48 5.49 -21.42
CA HIS A 34 -7.83 5.96 -21.72
C HIS A 34 -7.87 7.21 -22.62
N PHE A 35 -6.71 7.75 -23.02
CA PHE A 35 -6.60 8.95 -23.83
C PHE A 35 -5.82 8.68 -25.14
N ASP A 36 -5.57 9.74 -25.91
CA ASP A 36 -4.83 9.67 -27.16
C ASP A 36 -3.31 9.47 -26.97
N ASP A 37 -2.60 9.30 -28.08
CA ASP A 37 -1.17 9.02 -28.09
C ASP A 37 -0.34 10.19 -27.53
N THR A 38 -0.85 11.43 -27.59
CA THR A 38 -0.20 12.60 -26.96
C THR A 38 -0.08 12.42 -25.46
N ILE A 39 -1.14 11.91 -24.82
CA ILE A 39 -1.15 11.66 -23.37
C ILE A 39 -0.31 10.45 -23.01
N LYS A 40 -0.33 9.37 -23.82
CA LYS A 40 0.53 8.20 -23.62
C LYS A 40 2.02 8.55 -23.72
N GLU A 41 2.41 9.35 -24.70
CA GLU A 41 3.78 9.85 -24.80
C GLU A 41 4.17 10.75 -23.62
N SER A 42 3.24 11.60 -23.18
CA SER A 42 3.46 12.47 -22.02
C SER A 42 3.63 11.67 -20.73
N ALA A 43 2.89 10.58 -20.56
CA ALA A 43 3.05 9.65 -19.44
C ALA A 43 4.46 9.07 -19.38
N GLU A 44 5.00 8.54 -20.48
CA GLU A 44 6.37 8.00 -20.51
C GLU A 44 7.43 9.10 -20.28
N LYS A 45 7.22 10.33 -20.79
CA LYS A 45 8.10 11.48 -20.49
C LYS A 45 8.14 11.80 -19.00
N VAL A 46 6.99 11.74 -18.30
CA VAL A 46 6.91 11.97 -16.85
C VAL A 46 7.59 10.84 -16.08
N ILE A 47 7.35 9.59 -16.45
CA ILE A 47 8.00 8.42 -15.82
C ILE A 47 9.53 8.54 -15.97
N ALA A 48 10.02 8.76 -17.18
CA ALA A 48 11.45 8.93 -17.45
C ALA A 48 12.07 10.11 -16.68
N LYS A 49 11.34 11.23 -16.54
CA LYS A 49 11.79 12.40 -15.78
C LYS A 49 12.07 12.08 -14.31
N TYR A 50 11.25 11.23 -13.68
CA TYR A 50 11.37 10.91 -12.26
C TYR A 50 12.14 9.62 -11.97
N GLN A 51 12.44 8.80 -12.99
CA GLN A 51 13.12 7.51 -12.83
C GLN A 51 14.44 7.64 -12.04
N LYS A 52 15.29 8.61 -12.39
CA LYS A 52 16.56 8.84 -11.68
C LYS A 52 16.34 9.14 -10.19
N LEU A 53 15.35 9.96 -9.86
CA LEU A 53 15.03 10.30 -8.46
C LEU A 53 14.60 9.05 -7.68
N THR A 54 13.72 8.25 -8.26
CA THR A 54 13.21 7.04 -7.60
C THR A 54 14.31 5.99 -7.45
N ASP A 55 15.17 5.83 -8.46
CA ASP A 55 16.30 4.90 -8.42
C ASP A 55 17.32 5.27 -7.34
N GLU A 56 17.64 6.56 -7.19
CA GLU A 56 18.53 7.06 -6.13
C GLU A 56 17.96 6.79 -4.73
N ILE A 57 16.65 6.97 -4.54
CA ILE A 57 15.97 6.67 -3.28
C ILE A 57 16.01 5.16 -2.99
N VAL A 58 15.66 4.32 -3.96
CA VAL A 58 15.70 2.86 -3.80
C VAL A 58 17.13 2.39 -3.52
N ALA A 59 18.13 2.86 -4.27
CA ALA A 59 19.53 2.52 -4.07
C ALA A 59 20.02 2.91 -2.67
N LYS A 60 19.58 4.05 -2.14
CA LYS A 60 19.95 4.52 -0.81
C LYS A 60 19.30 3.73 0.33
N TYR A 61 18.02 3.39 0.21
CA TYR A 61 17.24 2.87 1.34
C TYR A 61 16.95 1.36 1.28
N ARG A 62 16.80 0.76 0.09
CA ARG A 62 16.54 -0.68 -0.05
C ARG A 62 17.60 -1.54 0.65
N PRO A 63 18.92 -1.27 0.56
CA PRO A 63 19.92 -2.08 1.28
C PRO A 63 19.78 -2.03 2.81
N ARG A 64 19.13 -0.99 3.36
CA ARG A 64 18.90 -0.82 4.80
C ARG A 64 17.63 -1.51 5.30
N LEU A 65 16.70 -1.77 4.39
CA LEU A 65 15.34 -2.22 4.71
C LEU A 65 15.04 -3.61 4.13
N LYS A 66 15.88 -4.13 3.24
CA LYS A 66 15.67 -5.42 2.59
C LYS A 66 15.49 -6.54 3.63
N GLY A 67 14.39 -7.29 3.48
CA GLY A 67 14.02 -8.41 4.34
C GLY A 67 13.33 -8.02 5.65
N LYS A 68 13.11 -6.72 5.91
CA LYS A 68 12.41 -6.26 7.10
C LYS A 68 10.91 -6.55 7.01
N LYS A 69 10.33 -7.07 8.09
CA LYS A 69 8.93 -7.47 8.19
C LYS A 69 8.07 -6.33 8.74
N VAL A 70 6.92 -6.11 8.12
CA VAL A 70 5.99 -5.02 8.44
C VAL A 70 4.62 -5.57 8.78
N MET A 71 3.99 -5.04 9.82
CA MET A 71 2.56 -5.22 10.09
C MET A 71 1.81 -3.90 9.92
N LEU A 72 0.61 -3.94 9.35
CA LEU A 72 -0.19 -2.75 9.04
C LEU A 72 -1.59 -2.83 9.67
N TYR A 73 -2.03 -1.78 10.34
CA TYR A 73 -3.42 -1.65 10.79
C TYR A 73 -3.91 -0.21 10.65
N VAL A 74 -4.84 0.04 9.74
CA VAL A 74 -5.32 1.39 9.40
C VAL A 74 -6.81 1.34 9.05
N GLY A 75 -7.41 2.43 8.57
CA GLY A 75 -8.77 2.43 8.01
C GLY A 75 -8.90 1.71 6.66
N GLY A 76 -9.95 2.01 5.89
CA GLY A 76 -10.42 1.19 4.75
C GLY A 76 -9.61 1.12 3.42
N LEU A 77 -8.38 1.63 3.31
CA LEU A 77 -7.67 1.67 2.01
C LEU A 77 -6.17 1.34 2.08
N ARG A 78 -5.46 2.10 2.91
CA ARG A 78 -4.00 2.05 3.01
C ARG A 78 -3.44 0.66 3.34
N PRO A 79 -4.10 -0.22 4.10
CA PRO A 79 -3.54 -1.53 4.43
C PRO A 79 -3.15 -2.37 3.19
N ARG A 80 -3.89 -2.30 2.07
CA ARG A 80 -3.41 -2.86 0.78
C ARG A 80 -2.59 -1.87 -0.05
N HIS A 81 -2.99 -0.59 -0.09
CA HIS A 81 -2.44 0.36 -1.06
C HIS A 81 -0.94 0.63 -0.88
N VAL A 82 -0.43 0.54 0.35
CA VAL A 82 0.98 0.85 0.63
C VAL A 82 1.92 -0.36 0.48
N ILE A 83 1.38 -1.57 0.25
CA ILE A 83 2.18 -2.81 0.21
C ILE A 83 3.28 -2.70 -0.86
N GLY A 84 2.93 -2.28 -2.08
CA GLY A 84 3.90 -2.12 -3.17
C GLY A 84 5.06 -1.16 -2.83
N ALA A 85 4.80 -0.09 -2.09
CA ALA A 85 5.84 0.84 -1.67
C ALA A 85 6.84 0.22 -0.66
N TYR A 86 6.37 -0.66 0.21
CA TYR A 86 7.24 -1.45 1.09
C TYR A 86 8.09 -2.44 0.28
N GLU A 87 7.49 -3.11 -0.71
CA GLU A 87 8.17 -4.08 -1.57
C GLU A 87 9.22 -3.43 -2.50
N ASP A 88 8.96 -2.20 -2.95
CA ASP A 88 9.92 -1.37 -3.70
C ASP A 88 11.20 -1.10 -2.87
N LEU A 89 11.09 -1.08 -1.54
CA LEU A 89 12.21 -1.00 -0.60
C LEU A 89 12.69 -2.37 -0.08
N GLY A 90 12.15 -3.46 -0.62
CA GLY A 90 12.54 -4.83 -0.30
C GLY A 90 12.04 -5.33 1.06
N MET A 91 11.07 -4.65 1.65
CA MET A 91 10.40 -5.07 2.89
C MET A 91 9.28 -6.08 2.57
N GLU A 92 8.81 -6.79 3.58
CA GLU A 92 7.75 -7.79 3.48
C GLU A 92 6.60 -7.42 4.41
N VAL A 93 5.40 -7.21 3.86
CA VAL A 93 4.20 -7.02 4.68
C VAL A 93 3.69 -8.40 5.09
N VAL A 94 3.88 -8.75 6.36
CA VAL A 94 3.55 -10.07 6.92
C VAL A 94 2.21 -10.08 7.68
N GLY A 95 1.66 -8.91 7.96
CA GLY A 95 0.33 -8.75 8.52
C GLY A 95 -0.30 -7.45 8.05
N THR A 96 -1.60 -7.48 7.74
CA THR A 96 -2.32 -6.28 7.31
C THR A 96 -3.78 -6.37 7.70
N GLY A 97 -4.39 -5.24 8.03
CA GLY A 97 -5.81 -5.22 8.38
C GLY A 97 -6.42 -3.84 8.45
N TYR A 98 -7.74 -3.84 8.60
CA TYR A 98 -8.59 -2.68 8.42
C TYR A 98 -9.50 -2.45 9.62
N GLU A 99 -9.71 -1.19 9.99
CA GLU A 99 -10.70 -0.79 11.00
C GLU A 99 -12.14 -0.94 10.48
N PHE A 100 -12.39 -0.70 9.19
CA PHE A 100 -13.76 -0.56 8.65
C PHE A 100 -13.86 -0.86 7.14
N ALA A 101 -12.99 -1.72 6.60
CA ALA A 101 -13.08 -2.11 5.20
C ALA A 101 -14.30 -3.01 4.93
N HIS A 102 -14.70 -3.13 3.68
CA HIS A 102 -15.80 -4.02 3.29
C HIS A 102 -15.30 -5.21 2.46
N GLY A 103 -16.19 -6.16 2.17
CA GLY A 103 -15.82 -7.41 1.48
C GLY A 103 -15.09 -7.20 0.14
N ASP A 104 -15.41 -6.14 -0.60
CA ASP A 104 -14.74 -5.82 -1.86
C ASP A 104 -13.31 -5.26 -1.66
N ASP A 105 -13.01 -4.62 -0.53
CA ASP A 105 -11.64 -4.25 -0.16
C ASP A 105 -10.80 -5.49 0.17
N TYR A 106 -11.37 -6.47 0.87
CA TYR A 106 -10.70 -7.74 1.17
C TYR A 106 -10.39 -8.55 -0.07
N GLN A 107 -11.32 -8.61 -1.03
CA GLN A 107 -11.09 -9.22 -2.34
C GLN A 107 -9.89 -8.56 -3.05
N ARG A 108 -9.83 -7.23 -3.07
CA ARG A 108 -8.70 -6.51 -3.67
C ARG A 108 -7.39 -6.73 -2.91
N THR A 109 -7.44 -6.90 -1.59
CA THR A 109 -6.26 -7.15 -0.75
C THR A 109 -5.55 -8.45 -1.13
N GLY A 110 -6.30 -9.47 -1.56
CA GLY A 110 -5.74 -10.74 -2.04
C GLY A 110 -4.80 -10.61 -3.25
N HIS A 111 -4.88 -9.53 -4.02
CA HIS A 111 -3.93 -9.27 -5.11
C HIS A 111 -2.57 -8.75 -4.63
N TYR A 112 -2.50 -8.21 -3.41
CA TYR A 112 -1.29 -7.63 -2.83
C TYR A 112 -0.66 -8.53 -1.77
N ALA A 113 -1.48 -9.21 -0.97
CA ALA A 113 -1.01 -10.06 0.11
C ALA A 113 -0.35 -11.34 -0.44
N LYS A 114 0.80 -11.71 0.13
CA LYS A 114 1.47 -12.98 -0.17
C LYS A 114 0.88 -14.12 0.65
N GLU A 115 1.05 -15.34 0.17
CA GLU A 115 0.71 -16.54 0.94
C GLU A 115 1.39 -16.49 2.32
N GLY A 116 0.61 -16.78 3.37
CA GLY A 116 1.08 -16.72 4.76
C GLY A 116 0.96 -15.34 5.42
N THR A 117 0.51 -14.28 4.71
CA THR A 117 0.22 -12.97 5.33
C THR A 117 -0.99 -13.06 6.25
N LEU A 118 -0.87 -12.60 7.50
CA LEU A 118 -2.01 -12.52 8.42
C LEU A 118 -2.94 -11.37 8.02
N ILE A 119 -4.25 -11.64 7.91
CA ILE A 119 -5.27 -10.61 7.63
C ILE A 119 -6.21 -10.51 8.84
N TYR A 120 -6.47 -9.29 9.30
CA TYR A 120 -7.39 -9.02 10.41
C TYR A 120 -8.37 -7.86 10.09
N ASP A 121 -9.60 -7.98 10.56
CA ASP A 121 -10.69 -7.01 10.43
C ASP A 121 -11.12 -6.56 11.83
N ASP A 122 -11.29 -5.25 12.03
CA ASP A 122 -11.65 -4.64 13.32
C ASP A 122 -10.87 -5.23 14.50
N VAL A 123 -9.54 -5.35 14.32
CA VAL A 123 -8.69 -6.06 15.29
C VAL A 123 -8.74 -5.36 16.65
N THR A 124 -8.96 -6.14 17.69
CA THR A 124 -8.94 -5.62 19.05
C THR A 124 -7.51 -5.28 19.47
N ALA A 125 -7.35 -4.38 20.43
CA ALA A 125 -6.03 -4.05 20.97
C ALA A 125 -5.29 -5.28 21.51
N TYR A 126 -6.02 -6.21 22.15
CA TYR A 126 -5.46 -7.45 22.68
C TYR A 126 -4.95 -8.37 21.56
N GLU A 127 -5.74 -8.57 20.50
CA GLU A 127 -5.34 -9.40 19.37
C GLU A 127 -4.13 -8.81 18.66
N LEU A 128 -4.13 -7.51 18.38
CA LEU A 128 -3.02 -6.83 17.72
C LEU A 128 -1.72 -6.98 18.53
N GLU A 129 -1.79 -6.77 19.85
CA GLU A 129 -0.66 -7.01 20.76
C GLU A 129 -0.15 -8.45 20.68
N LYS A 130 -1.05 -9.45 20.75
CA LYS A 130 -0.65 -10.87 20.67
C LYS A 130 -0.06 -11.24 19.32
N PHE A 131 -0.58 -10.70 18.23
CA PHE A 131 -0.01 -10.91 16.91
C PHE A 131 1.38 -10.29 16.78
N ILE A 132 1.58 -9.07 17.30
CA ILE A 132 2.88 -8.40 17.31
C ILE A 132 3.90 -9.18 18.17
N GLU A 133 3.48 -9.68 19.34
CA GLU A 133 4.32 -10.53 20.20
C GLU A 133 4.73 -11.84 19.52
N GLY A 134 3.81 -12.50 18.82
CA GLY A 134 4.07 -13.77 18.15
C GLY A 134 4.88 -13.63 16.86
N ILE A 135 4.56 -12.65 16.03
CA ILE A 135 5.20 -12.43 14.72
C ILE A 135 6.54 -11.72 14.86
N ARG A 136 6.66 -10.80 15.84
CA ARG A 136 7.82 -9.92 16.05
C ARG A 136 8.23 -9.19 14.76
N PRO A 137 7.36 -8.32 14.20
CA PRO A 137 7.71 -7.51 13.03
C PRO A 137 8.85 -6.53 13.36
N ASP A 138 9.56 -6.08 12.31
CA ASP A 138 10.58 -5.04 12.43
C ASP A 138 9.99 -3.62 12.43
N LEU A 139 8.74 -3.46 11.99
CA LEU A 139 8.01 -2.18 11.91
C LEU A 139 6.50 -2.42 12.00
N VAL A 140 5.78 -1.55 12.72
CA VAL A 140 4.31 -1.51 12.68
C VAL A 140 3.82 -0.17 12.16
N GLY A 141 3.07 -0.19 11.06
CA GLY A 141 2.39 0.98 10.53
C GLY A 141 0.93 1.02 11.00
N SER A 142 0.61 1.88 11.96
CA SER A 142 -0.77 2.02 12.47
C SER A 142 -1.12 3.46 12.89
N GLY A 143 -2.18 3.61 13.70
CA GLY A 143 -2.70 4.88 14.19
C GLY A 143 -2.00 5.39 15.46
N ILE A 144 -2.45 6.55 15.94
CA ILE A 144 -1.87 7.21 17.11
C ILE A 144 -2.13 6.43 18.41
N LYS A 145 -3.23 5.68 18.48
CA LYS A 145 -3.61 4.90 19.67
C LYS A 145 -2.69 3.68 19.82
N GLU A 146 -2.23 3.12 18.70
CA GLU A 146 -1.38 1.94 18.64
C GLU A 146 0.11 2.29 18.77
N LYS A 147 0.51 3.52 18.39
CA LYS A 147 1.92 3.96 18.38
C LYS A 147 2.69 3.70 19.68
N TYR A 148 2.20 4.22 20.81
CA TYR A 148 2.96 4.18 22.07
C TYR A 148 3.04 2.79 22.70
N PRO A 149 1.97 1.97 22.70
CA PRO A 149 2.06 0.56 23.10
C PRO A 149 3.13 -0.20 22.31
N VAL A 150 3.14 -0.07 20.98
CA VAL A 150 4.12 -0.77 20.12
C VAL A 150 5.55 -0.29 20.39
N GLN A 151 5.76 1.02 20.54
CA GLN A 151 7.08 1.56 20.88
C GLN A 151 7.60 1.05 22.22
N LYS A 152 6.72 0.85 23.21
CA LYS A 152 7.10 0.27 24.52
C LYS A 152 7.48 -1.21 24.42
N MET A 153 7.03 -1.91 23.38
CA MET A 153 7.47 -3.28 23.05
C MET A 153 8.83 -3.33 22.34
N GLY A 154 9.44 -2.17 22.10
CA GLY A 154 10.72 -2.04 21.40
C GLY A 154 10.62 -2.26 19.89
N ILE A 155 9.44 -2.06 19.31
CA ILE A 155 9.20 -2.21 17.87
C ILE A 155 9.01 -0.80 17.26
N PRO A 156 9.75 -0.47 16.19
CA PRO A 156 9.58 0.76 15.42
C PRO A 156 8.16 1.03 14.92
#